data_AF-A0A151T202-F1
#
_entry.id   AF-A0A151T202-F1
#
_cell.length_a   1.000
_cell.length_b   1.000
_cell.length_c   1.000
_cell.angle_alpha   90.00
_cell.angle_beta   90.00
_cell.angle_gamma   90.00
#
_symmetry.space_group_name_H-M   'P 1'
#
loop_
_entity.id
_entity.type
_entity.pdbx_description
1 polymer ?
#
loop_
_entity_poly.entity_id
_entity_poly.type
_entity_poly.pdbx_seq_one_letter_code
_entity_poly.pdbx_strand_id
1 'polypeptide(L)' 'MNATTLLLRYLKHIADQGILFKDNSDTRLHAYVDADWGTCSDSRRSTTGTTITIRDFIETE' A
#
# COMPACT_ATOMS: atom_id res chain seq x y z
N MET A 1 -0.33 19.02 19.08
CA MET A 1 0.60 18.13 18.35
C MET A 1 -0.21 16.95 17.84
N ASN A 2 -0.12 16.64 16.55
CA ASN A 2 -0.96 15.60 15.93
C ASN A 2 -0.30 14.22 16.11
N ALA A 3 -1.09 13.18 16.42
CA ALA A 3 -0.58 11.82 16.61
C ALA A 3 0.20 11.31 15.39
N THR A 4 -0.24 11.68 14.19
CA THR A 4 0.41 11.36 12.92
C THR A 4 1.85 11.88 12.86
N THR A 5 2.09 13.12 13.30
CA THR A 5 3.44 13.69 13.29
C THR A 5 4.40 13.02 14.26
N LEU A 6 3.91 12.48 15.38
CA LEU A 6 4.74 11.72 16.32
C LEU A 6 5.10 10.35 15.74
N LEU A 7 4.14 9.68 15.12
CA LEU A 7 4.34 8.39 14.48
C LEU A 7 5.36 8.48 13.33
N LEU A 8 5.26 9.49 12.46
CA LEU A 8 6.23 9.71 11.38
C LEU A 8 7.65 9.96 11.88
N ARG A 9 7.81 10.73 12.97
CA ARG A 9 9.13 10.99 13.58
C ARG A 9 9.72 9.74 14.21
N TYR A 10 8.88 8.93 14.84
CA TYR A 10 9.29 7.64 15.40
C TYR A 10 9.77 6.71 14.28
N LEU A 11 8.94 6.48 13.25
CA LEU A 11 9.29 5.63 12.10
C LEU A 11 10.57 6.07 11.40
N LYS A 12 10.78 7.38 11.21
CA LYS A 12 12.01 7.91 10.62
C LYS A 12 13.26 7.57 11.45
N HIS A 13 13.14 7.50 12.77
CA HIS A 13 14.27 7.26 13.66
C HIS A 13 14.58 5.77 13.86
N ILE A 14 13.62 4.88 13.57
CA ILE A 14 13.78 3.43 13.70
C ILE A 14 13.87 2.71 12.34
N ALA A 15 14.29 3.41 11.29
CA ALA A 15 14.36 2.86 9.93
C ALA A 15 15.17 1.55 9.85
N ASP A 16 16.19 1.40 10.69
CA ASP A 16 17.07 0.22 10.75
C ASP A 16 16.48 -0.96 11.52
N GLN A 17 15.39 -0.76 12.28
CA GLN A 17 14.84 -1.77 13.19
C GLN A 17 13.74 -2.64 12.58
N GLY A 18 13.35 -2.39 11.33
CA GLY A 18 12.26 -3.10 10.69
C GLY A 18 10.91 -2.91 11.39
N ILE A 19 9.84 -3.44 10.79
CA ILE A 19 8.49 -3.39 11.37
C ILE A 19 8.04 -4.81 11.62
N LEU A 20 7.92 -5.19 12.91
CA LEU A 20 7.37 -6.49 13.28
C LEU A 20 5.84 -6.41 13.18
N PHE A 21 5.28 -7.08 12.18
CA PHE A 21 3.84 -7.30 12.14
C PHE A 21 3.52 -8.53 12.99
N LYS A 22 2.69 -8.33 14.01
CA LYS A 22 2.12 -9.43 14.78
C LYS A 22 1.37 -10.35 13.83
N ASP A 23 1.66 -11.64 13.90
CA ASP A 23 0.91 -12.66 13.19
C ASP A 23 -0.53 -12.66 13.73
N ASN A 24 -1.43 -12.07 12.95
CA ASN A 24 -2.85 -12.30 13.07
C ASN A 24 -3.12 -13.36 12.00
N SER A 25 -3.49 -14.56 12.43
CA SER A 25 -3.64 -15.79 11.65
C SER A 25 -4.64 -15.74 10.47
N ASP A 26 -5.12 -14.55 10.10
CA ASP A 26 -5.98 -14.29 8.94
C ASP A 26 -5.12 -13.77 7.78
N THR A 27 -4.09 -14.52 7.43
CA THR A 27 -3.22 -14.21 6.28
C THR A 27 -3.98 -14.52 4.99
N ARG A 28 -4.70 -13.53 4.47
CA ARG A 28 -5.43 -13.62 3.21
C ARG A 28 -4.62 -12.98 2.09
N LEU A 29 -4.60 -13.62 0.94
CA LEU A 29 -3.97 -13.10 -0.27
C LEU A 29 -4.99 -12.23 -1.02
N HIS A 30 -4.69 -10.95 -1.18
CA HIS A 30 -5.51 -10.02 -1.92
C HIS A 30 -4.79 -9.63 -3.22
N ALA A 31 -5.47 -9.78 -4.35
CA ALA A 31 -4.98 -9.35 -5.64
C ALA A 31 -5.83 -8.17 -6.12
N TYR A 32 -5.18 -7.03 -6.33
CA TYR A 32 -5.79 -5.83 -6.88
C TYR A 32 -5.32 -5.66 -8.31
N VAL A 33 -6.27 -5.35 -9.19
CA VAL A 33 -6.01 -5.01 -10.59
C VAL A 33 -6.44 -3.57 -10.77
N ASP A 34 -5.50 -2.71 -11.12
CA ASP A 34 -5.80 -1.35 -11.54
C ASP A 34 -6.10 -1.36 -13.04
N ALA A 35 -7.26 -0.80 -13.39
CA ALA A 35 -7.74 -0.70 -14.75
C ALA A 35 -7.93 0.79 -15.07
N ASP A 36 -6.88 1.39 -15.60
CA ASP A 36 -6.91 2.79 -16.03
C ASP A 36 -7.56 2.91 -17.42
N TRP A 37 -8.76 3.49 -17.45
CA TRP A 37 -9.53 3.60 -18.70
C TRP A 37 -9.18 4.82 -19.56
N GLY A 38 -7.95 5.35 -19.50
CA GLY A 38 -7.68 6.64 -20.16
C GLY A 38 -6.27 7.18 -20.26
N THR A 39 -5.21 6.40 -20.06
CA THR A 39 -3.87 6.99 -19.88
C THR A 39 -3.06 7.02 -21.17
N CYS A 40 -3.57 7.71 -22.20
CA CYS A 40 -2.78 8.42 -23.24
C CYS A 40 -3.71 8.83 -24.40
N SER A 41 -3.81 10.12 -24.68
CA SER A 41 -4.53 10.65 -25.86
C SER A 41 -3.93 10.19 -27.20
N ASP A 42 -2.67 9.74 -27.21
CA ASP A 42 -1.93 9.32 -28.41
C ASP A 42 -1.91 7.79 -28.62
N SER A 43 -1.85 6.98 -27.57
CA SER A 43 -1.63 5.52 -27.68
C SER A 43 -2.82 4.65 -27.32
N ARG A 44 -3.84 5.18 -26.61
CA ARG A 44 -5.02 4.43 -26.13
C ARG A 44 -4.70 3.07 -25.49
N ARG A 45 -3.49 2.89 -24.95
CA ARG A 45 -3.10 1.66 -24.27
C ARG A 45 -3.51 1.76 -22.82
N SER A 46 -4.44 0.90 -22.41
CA SER A 46 -4.66 0.62 -20.98
C SER A 46 -3.38 0.01 -20.40
N THR A 47 -2.95 0.53 -19.26
CA THR A 47 -1.81 0.01 -18.50
C THR A 47 -2.38 -0.86 -17.38
N THR A 48 -2.45 -2.16 -17.61
CA THR A 48 -2.92 -3.07 -16.54
C THR A 48 -1.85 -3.21 -15.47
N GLY A 49 -2.10 -2.64 -14.29
CA GLY A 49 -1.27 -2.81 -13.11
C GLY A 49 -1.84 -3.90 -12.20
N THR A 50 -0.99 -4.78 -11.66
CA THR A 50 -1.42 -5.80 -10.68
C THR A 50 -0.60 -5.70 -9.40
N THR A 51 -1.26 -5.67 -8.25
CA THR A 51 -0.60 -5.68 -6.93
C THR A 51 -1.16 -6.83 -6.11
N ILE A 52 -0.27 -7.67 -5.60
CA ILE A 52 -0.61 -8.80 -4.73
C ILE A 52 -0.14 -8.47 -3.31
N THR A 53 -1.05 -8.45 -2.36
CA THR A 53 -0.75 -8.17 -0.95
C THR A 53 -1.14 -9.35 -0.06
N ILE A 54 -0.37 -9.60 0.98
CA ILE A 54 -0.57 -10.68 1.95
C ILE A 54 -1.36 -10.16 3.18
N ARG A 55 -1.97 -8.97 3.05
CA ARG A 55 -2.66 -8.27 4.13
C ARG A 55 -3.74 -7.31 3.62
N ASP A 56 -4.83 -7.23 4.36
CA ASP A 56 -5.82 -6.16 4.30
C ASP A 56 -5.24 -4.88 4.90
N PHE A 57 -4.48 -4.12 4.12
CA PHE A 57 -4.20 -2.72 4.44
C PHE A 57 -4.61 -1.89 3.23
N ILE A 58 -5.89 -1.50 3.23
CA ILE A 58 -6.39 -0.41 2.39
C ILE A 58 -6.98 0.62 3.35
N GLU A 59 -6.28 1.72 3.57
CA GLU A 59 -6.95 2.99 3.86
C GLU A 59 -7.40 3.52 2.50
N THR A 60 -8.69 3.40 2.21
CA THR A 60 -9.33 4.23 1.18
C THR A 60 -9.47 5.63 1.77
N GLU A 61 -9.05 6.66 1.03
CA GLU A 61 -9.42 8.05 1.32
C GLU A 61 -10.94 8.22 1.53
#